data_AF-A0A820IQR0-F1
#
_entry.id   AF-A0A820IQR0-F1
#
_cell.length_a   1.000
_cell.length_b   1.000
_cell.length_c   1.000
_cell.angle_alpha   90.00
_cell.angle_beta   90.00
_cell.angle_gamma   90.00
#
_symmetry.space_group_name_H-M   'P 1'
#
loop_
_entity.id
_entity.type
_entity.pdbx_description
1 polymer ?
#
loop_
_entity_poly.entity_id
_entity_poly.type
_entity_poly.pdbx_seq_one_letter_code
_entity_poly.pdbx_strand_id
1 'polypeptide(L)'
;MNYGYADLDEHIDDNSDYCSKQLYKQVLAHVSLTNQNVLEVSCGRGAGAVWCVHNYIPDSYVGADLSSGVIDVCRQRHSTISRLSFVVADATKYLPFENESLDIVLCVEATHAYGGPAAVQRFASEVARVLRPNGYFLWCDLFHIDGSDTSIDYLTANGELIVEEKINITKNVLHALDIQSNTRAEFIERYVQPREQEYFRLFAGLPGTQMYNGM
;
A
#
# COMPACT_ATOMS: atom_id res chain seq x y z
N MET A 1 2.97 8.04 -1.55
CA MET A 1 2.40 8.20 -2.90
C MET A 1 2.40 6.81 -3.46
N ASN A 2 1.25 6.32 -3.91
CA ASN A 2 1.19 5.04 -4.59
C ASN A 2 1.21 5.26 -6.12
N TYR A 3 1.36 4.20 -6.92
CA TYR A 3 1.33 4.33 -8.38
C TYR A 3 -0.08 4.61 -8.91
N GLY A 4 -1.10 4.18 -8.16
CA GLY A 4 -2.50 4.45 -8.44
C GLY A 4 -3.11 3.44 -9.40
N TYR A 5 -4.41 3.60 -9.65
CA TYR A 5 -5.19 2.74 -10.53
C TYR A 5 -6.18 3.60 -11.31
N ALA A 6 -6.41 3.26 -12.57
CA ALA A 6 -7.47 3.82 -13.40
C ALA A 6 -8.06 2.74 -14.30
N ASP A 7 -9.38 2.76 -14.47
CA ASP A 7 -10.04 1.92 -15.48
C ASP A 7 -9.60 2.36 -16.87
N LEU A 8 -9.38 1.40 -17.78
CA LEU A 8 -8.82 1.67 -19.10
C LEU A 8 -9.74 2.50 -20.02
N ASP A 9 -11.03 2.53 -19.69
CA ASP A 9 -12.05 3.25 -20.45
C ASP A 9 -12.39 4.62 -19.82
N GLU A 10 -11.88 4.93 -18.63
CA GLU A 10 -12.14 6.21 -17.96
C GLU A 10 -11.26 7.33 -18.53
N HIS A 11 -11.88 8.45 -18.90
CA HIS A 11 -11.16 9.69 -19.19
C HIS A 11 -11.16 10.56 -17.95
N ILE A 12 -10.01 10.65 -17.30
CA ILE A 12 -9.82 11.38 -16.04
C ILE A 12 -8.86 12.53 -16.32
N ASP A 13 -9.26 13.74 -15.93
CA ASP A 13 -8.34 14.88 -15.90
C ASP A 13 -7.22 14.59 -14.89
N ASP A 14 -5.99 15.03 -15.18
CA ASP A 14 -4.81 14.77 -14.34
C ASP A 14 -5.05 15.12 -12.86
N ASN A 15 -5.35 14.08 -12.07
CA ASN A 15 -5.73 14.19 -10.67
C ASN A 15 -5.11 13.01 -9.91
N SER A 16 -3.91 13.23 -9.38
CA SER A 16 -3.14 12.21 -8.66
C SER A 16 -3.88 11.59 -7.47
N ASP A 17 -4.70 12.40 -6.79
CA ASP A 17 -5.47 11.95 -5.64
C ASP A 17 -6.56 10.94 -6.05
N TYR A 18 -7.13 11.08 -7.24
CA TYR A 18 -8.14 10.15 -7.76
C TYR A 18 -7.54 8.76 -7.99
N CYS A 19 -6.48 8.68 -8.79
CA CYS A 19 -5.82 7.42 -9.11
C CYS A 19 -5.33 6.71 -7.84
N SER A 20 -4.79 7.45 -6.87
CA SER A 20 -4.38 6.87 -5.60
C SER A 20 -5.53 6.24 -4.81
N LYS A 21 -6.70 6.89 -4.76
CA LYS A 21 -7.89 6.37 -4.07
C LYS A 21 -8.48 5.16 -4.79
N GLN A 22 -8.46 5.16 -6.11
CA GLN A 22 -8.96 4.05 -6.91
C GLN A 22 -8.14 2.78 -6.71
N LEU A 23 -6.83 2.88 -6.45
CA LEU A 23 -6.03 1.69 -6.10
C LEU A 23 -6.53 1.06 -4.80
N TYR A 24 -6.78 1.87 -3.75
CA TYR A 24 -7.36 1.35 -2.51
C TYR A 24 -8.75 0.75 -2.75
N LYS A 25 -9.59 1.40 -3.57
CA LYS A 25 -10.91 0.85 -3.94
C LYS A 25 -10.78 -0.52 -4.60
N GLN A 26 -9.82 -0.68 -5.50
CA GLN A 26 -9.56 -1.95 -6.18
C GLN A 26 -9.09 -3.04 -5.21
N VAL A 27 -8.18 -2.71 -4.29
CA VAL A 27 -7.70 -3.66 -3.27
C VAL A 27 -8.82 -4.07 -2.29
N LEU A 28 -9.75 -3.17 -2.02
CA LEU A 28 -10.87 -3.39 -1.10
C LEU A 28 -12.13 -3.95 -1.79
N ALA A 29 -12.10 -4.23 -3.10
CA ALA A 29 -13.30 -4.50 -3.90
C ALA A 29 -14.14 -5.69 -3.40
N HIS A 30 -13.49 -6.68 -2.77
CA HIS A 30 -14.12 -7.93 -2.33
C HIS A 30 -14.25 -8.06 -0.81
N VAL A 31 -13.80 -7.07 -0.04
CA VAL A 31 -13.81 -7.12 1.43
C VAL A 31 -14.34 -5.80 2.01
N SER A 32 -15.41 -5.89 2.78
CA SER A 32 -15.95 -4.74 3.50
C SER A 32 -15.10 -4.43 4.72
N LEU A 33 -14.71 -3.16 4.90
CA LEU A 33 -14.08 -2.71 6.14
C LEU A 33 -15.11 -2.33 7.21
N THR A 34 -16.40 -2.25 6.89
CA THR A 34 -17.42 -1.73 7.82
C THR A 34 -17.50 -2.57 9.08
N ASN A 35 -17.38 -1.92 10.25
CA ASN A 35 -17.33 -2.55 11.57
C ASN A 35 -16.19 -3.58 11.78
N GLN A 36 -15.13 -3.52 10.96
CA GLN A 36 -13.96 -4.38 11.10
C GLN A 36 -12.84 -3.68 11.88
N ASN A 37 -11.98 -4.47 12.53
CA ASN A 37 -10.71 -4.03 13.09
C ASN A 37 -9.61 -4.20 12.05
N VAL A 38 -9.07 -3.07 11.58
CA VAL A 38 -8.19 -3.01 10.42
C VAL A 38 -6.81 -2.52 10.82
N LEU A 39 -5.77 -3.19 10.33
CA LEU A 39 -4.38 -2.74 10.39
C LEU A 39 -3.89 -2.43 8.97
N GLU A 40 -3.42 -1.21 8.73
CA GLU A 40 -2.65 -0.88 7.52
C GLU A 40 -1.17 -0.88 7.86
N VAL A 41 -0.42 -1.80 7.27
CA VAL A 41 1.03 -1.91 7.44
C VAL A 41 1.75 -1.08 6.38
N SER A 42 2.82 -0.38 6.79
CA SER A 42 3.54 0.59 5.97
C SER A 42 2.61 1.71 5.48
N CYS A 43 1.84 2.28 6.40
CA CYS A 43 0.79 3.26 6.10
C CYS A 43 1.32 4.63 5.60
N GLY A 44 2.65 4.85 5.67
CA GLY A 44 3.26 6.12 5.34
C GLY A 44 2.60 7.26 6.11
N ARG A 45 2.32 8.38 5.42
CA ARG A 45 1.72 9.59 6.03
C ARG A 45 0.21 9.48 6.29
N GLY A 46 -0.36 8.28 6.19
CA GLY A 46 -1.74 7.97 6.57
C GLY A 46 -2.83 8.46 5.61
N ALA A 47 -2.49 8.86 4.37
CA ALA A 47 -3.49 9.33 3.41
C ALA A 47 -4.50 8.23 3.04
N GLY A 48 -4.01 7.00 2.84
CA GLY A 48 -4.82 5.79 2.64
C GLY A 48 -5.72 5.51 3.83
N ALA A 49 -5.13 5.38 5.03
CA ALA A 49 -5.86 5.24 6.29
C ALA A 49 -7.02 6.24 6.46
N VAL A 50 -6.77 7.53 6.27
CA VAL A 50 -7.78 8.58 6.38
C VAL A 50 -8.90 8.39 5.37
N TRP A 51 -8.55 8.07 4.12
CA TRP A 51 -9.54 7.80 3.09
C TRP A 51 -10.38 6.56 3.44
N CYS A 52 -9.76 5.46 3.88
CA CYS A 52 -10.44 4.24 4.27
C CYS A 52 -11.43 4.46 5.43
N VAL A 53 -11.01 5.17 6.49
CA VAL A 53 -11.86 5.45 7.65
C VAL A 53 -13.10 6.25 7.27
N HIS A 54 -12.95 7.28 6.44
CA HIS A 54 -14.07 8.11 6.02
C HIS A 54 -15.05 7.41 5.08
N ASN A 55 -14.58 6.49 4.22
CA ASN A 55 -15.41 5.89 3.18
C ASN A 55 -16.01 4.54 3.57
N TYR A 56 -15.37 3.78 4.47
CA TYR A 56 -15.80 2.41 4.79
C TYR A 56 -16.20 2.18 6.25
N ILE A 57 -15.97 3.16 7.14
CA ILE A 57 -16.46 3.18 8.52
C ILE A 57 -16.10 1.88 9.29
N PRO A 58 -14.79 1.57 9.44
CA PRO A 58 -14.34 0.43 10.24
C PRO A 58 -14.68 0.62 11.73
N ASP A 59 -14.62 -0.43 12.53
CA ASP A 59 -14.73 -0.30 14.00
C ASP A 59 -13.47 0.36 14.57
N SER A 60 -12.30 -0.11 14.12
CA SER A 60 -11.00 0.50 14.38
C SER A 60 -10.09 0.40 13.15
N TYR A 61 -9.23 1.40 12.97
CA TYR A 61 -8.22 1.45 11.93
C TYR A 61 -6.88 1.91 12.52
N VAL A 62 -5.85 1.08 12.41
CA VAL A 62 -4.52 1.41 12.91
C VAL A 62 -3.55 1.43 11.74
N GLY A 63 -2.89 2.57 11.53
CA GLY A 63 -1.75 2.67 10.61
C GLY A 63 -0.44 2.34 11.32
N ALA A 64 0.32 1.39 10.81
CA ALA A 64 1.64 1.02 11.30
C ALA A 64 2.73 1.38 10.29
N ASP A 65 3.83 1.96 10.75
CA ASP A 65 4.99 2.29 9.90
C ASP A 65 6.29 2.16 10.70
N LEU A 66 7.38 1.82 10.02
CA LEU A 66 8.71 1.69 10.63
C LEU A 66 9.25 3.06 11.09
N SER A 67 8.89 4.13 10.40
CA SER A 67 9.41 5.47 10.66
C SER A 67 8.65 6.17 11.79
N SER A 68 9.32 6.35 12.93
CA SER A 68 8.77 7.11 14.05
C SER A 68 8.38 8.54 13.67
N GLY A 69 9.22 9.21 12.86
CA GLY A 69 8.92 10.57 12.40
C GLY A 69 7.67 10.64 11.52
N VAL A 70 7.41 9.63 10.70
CA VAL A 70 6.17 9.55 9.91
C VAL A 70 4.97 9.36 10.82
N ILE A 71 5.07 8.46 11.79
CA ILE A 71 3.99 8.19 12.75
C ILE A 71 3.68 9.40 13.64
N ASP A 72 4.69 10.15 14.07
CA ASP A 72 4.48 11.38 14.85
C ASP A 72 3.73 12.44 14.03
N VAL A 73 4.06 12.58 12.74
CA VAL A 73 3.32 13.45 11.82
C VAL A 73 1.88 12.97 11.64
N CYS A 74 1.64 11.67 11.50
CA CYS A 74 0.29 11.10 11.39
C CYS A 74 -0.55 11.39 12.64
N ARG A 75 0.01 11.12 13.83
CA ARG A 75 -0.66 11.39 15.11
C ARG A 75 -1.01 12.86 15.27
N GLN A 76 -0.09 13.75 14.90
CA GLN A 76 -0.35 15.20 14.98
C GLN A 76 -1.48 15.62 14.03
N ARG A 77 -1.41 15.20 12.76
CA ARG A 77 -2.32 15.67 11.70
C ARG A 77 -3.72 15.08 11.78
N HIS A 78 -3.83 13.85 12.26
CA HIS A 78 -5.06 13.06 12.18
C HIS A 78 -5.67 12.76 13.56
N SER A 79 -5.18 13.41 14.63
CA SER A 79 -5.60 13.20 16.03
C SER A 79 -7.11 13.34 16.28
N THR A 80 -7.82 14.11 15.46
CA THR A 80 -9.26 14.36 15.63
C THR A 80 -10.14 13.35 14.88
N ILE A 81 -9.55 12.46 14.09
CA ILE A 81 -10.31 11.46 13.31
C ILE A 81 -10.63 10.28 14.22
N SER A 82 -11.91 10.10 14.53
CA SER A 82 -12.39 8.96 15.32
C SER A 82 -12.02 7.63 14.66
N ARG A 83 -11.74 6.59 15.46
CA ARG A 83 -11.44 5.23 15.02
C ARG A 83 -10.08 5.06 14.32
N LEU A 84 -9.36 6.15 14.07
CA LEU A 84 -8.04 6.13 13.46
C LEU A 84 -6.95 6.32 14.52
N SER A 85 -5.95 5.45 14.53
CA SER A 85 -4.75 5.61 15.33
C SER A 85 -3.50 5.16 14.58
N PHE A 86 -2.32 5.45 15.13
CA PHE A 86 -1.05 5.17 14.48
C PHE A 86 0.00 4.64 15.46
N VAL A 87 0.77 3.64 15.02
CA VAL A 87 1.79 2.96 15.82
C VAL A 87 3.10 2.80 15.04
N VAL A 88 4.22 2.86 15.74
CA VAL A 88 5.53 2.54 15.17
C VAL A 88 5.71 1.03 15.24
N ALA A 89 5.96 0.37 14.11
CA ALA A 89 6.22 -1.06 14.08
C ALA A 89 7.13 -1.45 12.92
N ASP A 90 8.04 -2.38 13.17
CA ASP A 90 8.80 -3.08 12.12
C ASP A 90 8.03 -4.36 11.77
N ALA A 91 7.26 -4.30 10.69
CA ALA A 91 6.41 -5.40 10.27
C ALA A 91 7.19 -6.69 9.96
N THR A 92 8.50 -6.59 9.69
CA THR A 92 9.37 -7.75 9.44
C THR A 92 9.97 -8.36 10.71
N LYS A 93 9.64 -7.79 11.88
CA LYS A 93 10.08 -8.26 13.20
C LYS A 93 8.93 -8.49 14.17
N TYR A 94 8.08 -7.48 14.36
CA TYR A 94 7.00 -7.55 15.34
C TYR A 94 5.91 -6.50 15.09
N LEU A 95 4.67 -6.95 14.99
CA LEU A 95 3.46 -6.14 15.01
C LEU A 95 2.90 -6.12 16.44
N PRO A 96 2.73 -4.94 17.07
CA PRO A 96 2.36 -4.81 18.49
C PRO A 96 0.85 -5.01 18.72
N PHE A 97 0.34 -6.15 18.28
CA PHE A 97 -1.06 -6.57 18.39
C PHE A 97 -1.13 -7.97 18.99
N GLU A 98 -2.22 -8.23 19.73
CA GLU A 98 -2.51 -9.56 20.26
C GLU A 98 -2.74 -10.55 19.11
N ASN A 99 -2.53 -11.83 19.41
CA ASN A 99 -2.86 -12.88 18.46
C ASN A 99 -4.36 -12.84 18.16
N GLU A 100 -4.74 -13.11 16.92
CA GLU A 100 -6.15 -13.24 16.53
C GLU A 100 -7.02 -12.03 16.93
N SER A 101 -6.47 -10.82 16.81
CA SER A 101 -7.13 -9.58 17.27
C SER A 101 -7.67 -8.70 16.16
N LEU A 102 -7.22 -8.92 14.92
CA LEU A 102 -7.58 -8.12 13.75
C LEU A 102 -8.44 -8.92 12.78
N ASP A 103 -9.38 -8.23 12.14
CA ASP A 103 -10.21 -8.83 11.10
C ASP A 103 -9.55 -8.72 9.73
N ILE A 104 -8.83 -7.61 9.49
CA ILE A 104 -8.22 -7.29 8.20
C ILE A 104 -6.83 -6.69 8.41
N VAL A 105 -5.86 -7.18 7.64
CA VAL A 105 -4.56 -6.54 7.48
C VAL A 105 -4.42 -6.09 6.03
N LEU A 106 -4.05 -4.83 5.82
CA LEU A 106 -3.87 -4.21 4.52
C LEU A 106 -2.39 -3.83 4.35
N CYS A 107 -1.81 -4.10 3.19
CA CYS A 107 -0.46 -3.67 2.83
C CYS A 107 -0.42 -3.27 1.35
N VAL A 108 -0.21 -1.98 1.07
CA VAL A 108 -0.23 -1.43 -0.29
C VAL A 108 1.16 -0.90 -0.63
N GLU A 109 1.77 -1.47 -1.67
CA GLU A 109 3.03 -1.08 -2.31
C GLU A 109 4.20 -0.90 -1.31
N ALA A 110 4.53 -1.96 -0.56
CA ALA A 110 5.55 -1.86 0.49
C ALA A 110 6.52 -3.05 0.59
N THR A 111 6.06 -4.28 0.35
CA THR A 111 6.85 -5.50 0.55
C THR A 111 8.01 -5.62 -0.44
N HIS A 112 7.94 -4.99 -1.61
CA HIS A 112 9.09 -4.88 -2.54
C HIS A 112 10.32 -4.19 -1.92
N ALA A 113 10.12 -3.39 -0.87
CA ALA A 113 11.19 -2.72 -0.13
C ALA A 113 11.62 -3.50 1.13
N TYR A 114 10.98 -4.62 1.46
CA TYR A 114 11.37 -5.45 2.60
C TYR A 114 12.60 -6.26 2.19
N GLY A 115 13.64 -6.26 3.04
CA GLY A 115 15.00 -6.71 2.73
C GLY A 115 15.18 -8.20 2.38
N GLY A 116 14.52 -8.66 1.32
CA GLY A 116 14.57 -9.99 0.75
C GLY A 116 13.51 -10.97 1.26
N PRO A 117 13.52 -12.20 0.71
CA PRO A 117 12.51 -13.24 0.97
C PRO A 117 12.27 -13.55 2.44
N ALA A 118 13.34 -13.63 3.24
CA ALA A 118 13.25 -13.93 4.65
C ALA A 118 12.50 -12.83 5.44
N ALA A 119 12.57 -11.58 4.99
CA ALA A 119 11.83 -10.47 5.61
C ALA A 119 10.34 -10.54 5.27
N VAL A 120 10.01 -10.87 4.02
CA VAL A 120 8.62 -11.10 3.56
C VAL A 120 7.99 -12.28 4.30
N GLN A 121 8.73 -13.37 4.50
CA GLN A 121 8.25 -14.53 5.27
C GLN A 121 7.97 -14.17 6.74
N ARG A 122 8.87 -13.42 7.41
CA ARG A 122 8.61 -12.96 8.78
C ARG A 122 7.40 -12.04 8.86
N PHE A 123 7.24 -11.16 7.88
CA PHE A 123 6.05 -10.33 7.77
C PHE A 123 4.79 -11.18 7.62
N ALA A 124 4.79 -12.18 6.75
CA ALA A 124 3.66 -13.09 6.57
C ALA A 124 3.27 -13.81 7.87
N SER A 125 4.26 -14.30 8.63
CA SER A 125 4.02 -14.92 9.94
C SER A 125 3.39 -13.94 10.94
N GLU A 126 3.84 -12.69 10.98
CA GLU A 126 3.25 -11.67 11.85
C GLU A 126 1.82 -11.31 11.41
N VAL A 127 1.55 -11.22 10.12
CA VAL A 127 0.21 -11.00 9.57
C VAL A 127 -0.73 -12.13 9.98
N ALA A 128 -0.32 -13.38 9.76
CA ALA A 128 -1.11 -14.55 10.15
C ALA A 128 -1.37 -14.59 11.66
N ARG A 129 -0.36 -14.28 12.48
CA ARG A 129 -0.48 -14.27 13.94
C ARG A 129 -1.54 -13.28 14.44
N VAL A 130 -1.57 -12.07 13.88
CA VAL A 130 -2.48 -11.00 14.36
C VAL A 130 -3.88 -11.11 13.79
N LEU A 131 -4.04 -11.79 12.64
CA LEU A 131 -5.34 -12.04 12.03
C LEU A 131 -6.15 -13.07 12.83
N ARG A 132 -7.45 -12.80 12.97
CA ARG A 132 -8.43 -13.78 13.44
C ARG A 132 -8.53 -14.94 12.46
N PRO A 133 -9.00 -16.12 12.91
CA PRO A 133 -9.43 -17.18 12.00
C PRO A 133 -10.44 -16.63 10.98
N ASN A 134 -10.20 -16.88 9.69
CA ASN A 134 -10.95 -16.33 8.55
C ASN A 134 -10.85 -14.80 8.34
N GLY A 135 -9.87 -14.14 8.97
CA GLY A 135 -9.52 -12.76 8.66
C GLY A 135 -8.87 -12.63 7.28
N TYR A 136 -8.87 -11.42 6.72
CA TYR A 136 -8.36 -11.16 5.38
C TYR A 136 -7.03 -10.42 5.39
N PHE A 137 -6.07 -10.94 4.62
CA PHE A 137 -4.89 -10.18 4.24
C PHE A 137 -5.07 -9.60 2.83
N LEU A 138 -5.13 -8.28 2.73
CA LEU A 138 -5.26 -7.54 1.50
C LEU A 138 -3.90 -6.95 1.12
N TRP A 139 -3.39 -7.36 -0.03
CA TRP A 139 -2.04 -7.05 -0.44
C TRP A 139 -1.97 -6.66 -1.90
N CYS A 140 -1.27 -5.56 -2.17
CA CYS A 140 -1.00 -5.06 -3.51
C CYS A 140 0.45 -4.62 -3.57
N ASP A 141 1.19 -5.08 -4.57
CA ASP A 141 2.59 -4.74 -4.70
C ASP A 141 3.08 -4.80 -6.15
N LEU A 142 4.34 -4.42 -6.32
CA LEU A 142 5.05 -4.35 -7.59
C LEU A 142 5.86 -5.62 -7.83
N PHE A 143 5.77 -6.13 -9.05
CA PHE A 143 6.37 -7.39 -9.45
C PHE A 143 7.14 -7.23 -10.75
N HIS A 144 8.22 -7.99 -10.93
CA HIS A 144 8.95 -7.99 -12.19
C HIS A 144 8.13 -8.64 -13.31
N ILE A 145 8.08 -7.97 -14.47
CA ILE A 145 7.31 -8.40 -15.65
C ILE A 145 7.77 -9.75 -16.22
N ASP A 146 9.00 -10.18 -15.93
CA ASP A 146 9.55 -11.46 -16.39
C ASP A 146 8.92 -12.68 -15.70
N GLY A 147 8.01 -12.46 -14.74
CA GLY A 147 7.29 -13.52 -14.04
C GLY A 147 8.15 -14.25 -13.01
N SER A 148 9.33 -13.73 -12.68
CA SER A 148 10.19 -14.27 -11.62
C SER A 148 9.67 -13.98 -10.20
N ASP A 149 8.51 -13.33 -10.07
CA ASP A 149 7.94 -12.99 -8.78
C ASP A 149 7.55 -14.25 -7.99
N THR A 150 8.24 -14.39 -6.87
CA THR A 150 8.06 -15.45 -5.85
C THR A 150 7.52 -14.87 -4.55
N SER A 151 7.07 -13.60 -4.57
CA SER A 151 6.59 -12.89 -3.39
C SER A 151 5.38 -13.58 -2.77
N ILE A 152 4.46 -14.08 -3.61
CA ILE A 152 3.34 -14.91 -3.15
C ILE A 152 3.86 -16.20 -2.50
N ASP A 153 4.82 -16.89 -3.12
CA ASP A 153 5.38 -18.12 -2.57
C ASP A 153 5.98 -17.87 -1.18
N TYR A 154 6.63 -16.72 -0.98
CA TYR A 154 7.16 -16.31 0.31
C TYR A 154 6.06 -15.97 1.33
N LEU A 155 5.00 -15.28 0.91
CA LEU A 155 3.87 -14.96 1.76
C LEU A 155 3.11 -16.21 2.22
N THR A 156 3.03 -17.24 1.39
CA THR A 156 2.30 -18.49 1.68
C THR A 156 3.20 -19.62 2.19
N ALA A 157 4.51 -19.42 2.29
CA ALA A 157 5.49 -20.49 2.53
C ALA A 157 5.25 -21.29 3.82
N ASN A 158 4.67 -20.67 4.84
CA ASN A 158 4.37 -21.30 6.13
C ASN A 158 3.00 -22.01 6.17
N GLY A 159 2.18 -21.88 5.12
CA GLY A 159 0.83 -22.45 5.05
C GLY A 159 -0.20 -21.77 5.96
N GLU A 160 0.13 -20.62 6.55
CA GLU A 160 -0.79 -19.88 7.44
C GLU A 160 -1.67 -18.88 6.67
N LEU A 161 -1.22 -18.47 5.48
CA LEU A 161 -1.99 -17.63 4.54
C LEU A 161 -2.31 -18.44 3.29
N ILE A 162 -3.55 -18.31 2.81
CA ILE A 162 -4.05 -18.97 1.60
C ILE A 162 -4.44 -17.89 0.59
N VAL A 163 -4.07 -18.08 -0.67
CA VAL A 163 -4.47 -17.18 -1.76
C VAL A 163 -5.88 -17.52 -2.20
N GLU A 164 -6.83 -16.66 -1.85
CA GLU A 164 -8.21 -16.74 -2.34
C GLU A 164 -8.35 -16.15 -3.75
N GLU A 165 -7.66 -15.05 -4.03
CA GLU A 165 -7.73 -14.35 -5.31
C GLU A 165 -6.40 -13.66 -5.65
N LYS A 166 -6.07 -13.62 -6.94
CA LYS A 166 -4.93 -12.86 -7.49
C LYS A 166 -5.36 -12.17 -8.77
N ILE A 167 -5.26 -10.84 -8.80
CA ILE A 167 -5.61 -10.02 -9.95
C ILE A 167 -4.36 -9.28 -10.45
N ASN A 168 -4.06 -9.39 -11.74
CA ASN A 168 -3.05 -8.55 -12.36
C ASN A 168 -3.70 -7.23 -12.82
N ILE A 169 -3.24 -6.11 -12.24
CA ILE A 169 -3.72 -4.76 -12.54
C ILE A 169 -2.66 -3.90 -13.25
N THR A 170 -1.58 -4.49 -13.77
CA THR A 170 -0.44 -3.76 -14.37
C THR A 170 -0.89 -2.73 -15.41
N LYS A 171 -1.79 -3.11 -16.33
CA LYS A 171 -2.27 -2.20 -17.38
C LYS A 171 -3.01 -0.99 -16.81
N ASN A 172 -3.80 -1.18 -15.76
CA ASN A 172 -4.52 -0.10 -15.08
C ASN A 172 -3.58 0.84 -14.32
N VAL A 173 -2.51 0.28 -13.73
CA VAL A 173 -1.46 1.07 -13.06
C VAL A 173 -0.67 1.89 -14.08
N LEU A 174 -0.25 1.29 -15.20
CA LEU A 174 0.42 2.02 -16.29
C LEU A 174 -0.46 3.14 -16.84
N HIS A 175 -1.74 2.87 -17.06
CA HIS A 175 -2.70 3.89 -17.48
C HIS A 175 -2.82 5.03 -16.46
N ALA A 176 -2.88 4.72 -15.16
CA ALA A 176 -2.88 5.73 -14.11
C ALA A 176 -1.58 6.55 -14.09
N LEU A 177 -0.43 5.95 -14.39
CA LEU A 177 0.85 6.67 -14.47
C LEU A 177 0.91 7.62 -15.65
N ASP A 178 0.35 7.22 -16.79
CA ASP A 178 0.21 8.11 -17.95
C ASP A 178 -0.66 9.33 -17.61
N ILE A 179 -1.82 9.13 -16.99
CA ILE A 179 -2.73 10.21 -16.54
C ILE A 179 -2.00 11.21 -15.63
N GLN A 180 -1.19 10.71 -14.70
CA GLN A 180 -0.53 11.51 -13.66
C GLN A 180 0.84 12.06 -14.07
N SER A 181 1.32 11.73 -15.26
CA SER A 181 2.71 11.94 -15.67
C SER A 181 3.11 13.42 -15.69
N ASN A 182 2.23 14.29 -16.18
CA ASN A 182 2.47 15.73 -16.29
C ASN A 182 2.57 16.37 -14.90
N THR A 183 1.56 16.21 -14.04
CA THR A 183 1.57 16.78 -12.69
C THR A 183 2.76 16.29 -11.87
N ARG A 184 3.12 15.01 -11.97
CA ARG A 184 4.31 14.45 -11.29
C ARG A 184 5.61 15.07 -11.82
N ALA A 185 5.75 15.22 -13.14
CA ALA A 185 6.93 15.84 -13.75
C ALA A 185 7.06 17.31 -13.34
N GLU A 186 5.99 18.09 -13.41
CA GLU A 186 5.98 19.51 -13.00
C GLU A 186 6.33 19.68 -11.52
N PHE A 187 5.81 18.81 -10.65
CA PHE A 187 6.14 18.83 -9.23
C PHE A 187 7.65 18.59 -9.01
N ILE A 188 8.22 17.59 -9.67
CA ILE A 188 9.65 17.27 -9.57
C ILE A 188 10.49 18.43 -10.08
N GLU A 189 10.17 18.98 -11.25
CA GLU A 189 10.91 20.09 -11.85
C GLU A 189 10.88 21.35 -10.99
N ARG A 190 9.74 21.60 -10.30
CA ARG A 190 9.54 22.79 -9.48
C ARG A 190 10.14 22.69 -8.08
N TYR A 191 10.14 21.51 -7.46
CA TYR A 191 10.44 21.36 -6.03
C TYR A 191 11.66 20.49 -5.71
N VAL A 192 12.22 19.76 -6.68
CA VAL A 192 13.38 18.88 -6.49
C VAL A 192 14.63 19.49 -7.14
N GLN A 193 15.78 19.39 -6.45
CA GLN A 193 17.04 19.92 -6.98
C GLN A 193 17.43 19.21 -8.28
N PRO A 194 17.98 19.90 -9.31
CA PRO A 194 18.26 19.32 -10.62
C PRO A 194 19.05 17.99 -10.58
N ARG A 195 20.03 17.88 -9.69
CA ARG A 195 20.86 16.66 -9.52
C ARG A 195 20.11 15.46 -8.95
N GLU A 196 18.95 15.67 -8.34
CA GLU A 196 18.11 14.63 -7.72
C GLU A 196 16.89 14.29 -8.58
N GLN A 197 16.57 15.11 -9.59
CA GLN A 197 15.35 14.96 -10.38
C GLN A 197 15.26 13.59 -11.05
N GLU A 198 16.35 13.07 -11.63
CA GLU A 198 16.35 11.75 -12.28
C GLU A 198 15.91 10.63 -11.31
N TYR A 199 16.42 10.66 -10.07
CA TYR A 199 16.03 9.71 -9.03
C TYR A 199 14.55 9.83 -8.66
N PHE A 200 14.04 11.05 -8.50
CA PHE A 200 12.63 11.26 -8.19
C PHE A 200 11.70 10.92 -9.36
N ARG A 201 12.14 11.10 -10.61
CA ARG A 201 11.39 10.67 -11.80
C ARG A 201 11.28 9.15 -11.85
N LEU A 202 12.36 8.43 -11.56
CA LEU A 202 12.38 6.98 -11.42
C LEU A 202 11.40 6.53 -10.33
N PHE A 203 11.50 7.10 -9.13
CA PHE A 203 10.63 6.77 -8.00
C PHE A 203 9.14 7.04 -8.31
N ALA A 204 8.85 8.15 -8.98
CA ALA A 204 7.49 8.52 -9.38
C ALA A 204 6.93 7.69 -10.54
N GLY A 205 7.69 6.76 -11.12
CA GLY A 205 7.25 5.88 -12.20
C GLY A 205 6.88 6.65 -13.48
N LEU A 206 7.59 7.73 -13.80
CA LEU A 206 7.28 8.50 -15.00
C LEU A 206 7.54 7.69 -16.28
N PRO A 207 6.76 7.92 -17.36
CA PRO A 207 6.99 7.27 -18.65
C PRO A 207 8.44 7.36 -19.12
N GLY A 208 8.98 6.25 -19.61
CA GLY A 208 10.36 6.12 -20.11
C GLY A 208 11.42 5.83 -19.03
N THR A 209 11.05 5.82 -17.74
CA THR A 209 11.97 5.40 -16.67
C THR A 209 12.10 3.88 -16.59
N GLN A 210 13.19 3.38 -15.98
CA GLN A 210 13.35 1.94 -15.75
C GLN A 210 12.22 1.35 -14.90
N MET A 211 11.70 2.13 -13.94
CA MET A 211 10.57 1.73 -13.12
C MET A 211 9.31 1.51 -13.97
N TYR A 212 8.96 2.47 -14.82
CA TYR A 212 7.81 2.35 -15.72
C TYR A 212 7.95 1.19 -16.71
N ASN A 213 9.13 1.02 -17.30
CA ASN A 213 9.38 -0.03 -18.29
C ASN A 213 9.49 -1.45 -17.68
N GLY A 214 9.66 -1.53 -16.36
CA GLY A 214 9.84 -2.79 -15.63
C GLY A 214 8.55 -3.39 -15.05
N MET A 215 7.45 -2.62 -15.04
CA MET A 215 6.10 -3.05 -14.64
C MET A 215 5.42 -3.85 -15.76
#